data_AF-A0A3M2ASF9-F1
#
_entry.id   AF-A0A3M2ASF9-F1
#
_cell.length_a   1.000
_cell.length_b   1.000
_cell.length_c   1.000
_cell.angle_alpha   90.00
_cell.angle_beta   90.00
_cell.angle_gamma   90.00
#
_symmetry.space_group_name_H-M   'P 1'
#
loop_
_entity.id
_entity.type
_entity.pdbx_description
1 polymer ?
#
loop_
_entity_poly.entity_id
_entity_poly.type
_entity_poly.pdbx_seq_one_letter_code
_entity_poly.pdbx_strand_id
1 'polypeptide(L)'
;MAGISIELKKVLKRESLLALLTATGYSAVLSSGNWLIAILSVVVFSLIAVGFAKDPKIPEIYQVYITYAVALSLIFSGPLQLMFTRFVADRLFEKKTEKVLPNFFGALVLSMFVGFSLSFLISLYLFKGFPYHYHMVFSFTVAVMCGVWLANVLLTGLK
;
A
#
# COMPACT_ATOMS: atom_id res chain seq x y z
N MET A 1 -3.48 3.99 15.78
CA MET A 1 -4.92 3.68 15.54
C MET A 1 -5.73 3.67 16.86
N ALA A 2 -5.74 4.76 17.62
CA ALA A 2 -6.42 4.84 18.92
C ALA A 2 -7.71 5.69 18.91
N GLY A 3 -7.90 6.60 17.95
CA GLY A 3 -9.05 7.52 17.93
C GLY A 3 -10.38 6.87 17.50
N ILE A 4 -10.34 6.03 16.46
CA ILE A 4 -11.56 5.44 15.86
C ILE A 4 -12.22 4.44 16.83
N SER A 5 -11.41 3.65 17.54
CA SER A 5 -11.85 2.66 18.53
C SER A 5 -12.54 3.30 19.75
N ILE A 6 -12.17 4.55 20.08
CA ILE A 6 -12.72 5.30 21.21
C ILE A 6 -14.09 5.93 20.85
N GLU A 7 -14.27 6.43 19.64
CA GLU A 7 -15.58 6.92 19.17
C GLU A 7 -16.57 5.77 18.95
N LEU A 8 -16.11 4.63 18.41
CA LEU A 8 -16.92 3.41 18.32
C LEU A 8 -17.42 2.95 19.70
N LYS A 9 -16.59 3.02 20.75
CA LYS A 9 -17.02 2.73 22.13
C LYS A 9 -18.12 3.66 22.65
N LYS A 10 -18.19 4.90 22.16
CA LYS A 10 -19.21 5.90 22.57
C LYS A 10 -20.57 5.61 21.91
N VAL A 11 -20.56 5.11 20.67
CA VAL A 11 -21.75 4.67 19.93
C VAL A 11 -22.27 3.32 20.43
N LEU A 12 -21.35 2.39 20.77
CA LEU A 12 -21.69 1.07 21.31
C LEU A 12 -22.31 1.11 22.72
N LYS A 13 -22.26 2.27 23.39
CA LYS A 13 -22.87 2.50 24.71
C LYS A 13 -24.40 2.55 24.66
N ARG A 14 -24.99 2.62 23.46
CA ARG A 14 -26.41 2.31 23.23
C ARG A 14 -26.50 0.81 22.97
N GLU A 15 -26.97 0.04 23.95
CA GLU A 15 -27.20 -1.41 23.87
C GLU A 15 -28.36 -1.75 22.90
N SER A 16 -28.22 -1.35 21.64
CA SER A 16 -29.23 -1.47 20.59
C SER A 16 -28.61 -2.14 19.38
N LEU A 17 -29.30 -3.14 18.83
CA LEU A 17 -28.88 -3.81 17.59
C LEU A 17 -28.71 -2.82 16.43
N LEU A 18 -29.46 -1.71 16.42
CA LEU A 18 -29.32 -0.63 15.43
C LEU A 18 -28.04 0.20 15.64
N ALA A 19 -27.59 0.39 16.88
CA ALA A 19 -26.32 1.05 17.18
C ALA A 19 -25.12 0.20 16.74
N LEU A 20 -25.23 -1.12 16.88
CA LEU A 20 -24.26 -2.08 16.34
C LEU A 20 -24.22 -2.04 14.81
N LEU A 21 -25.38 -2.14 14.15
CA LEU A 21 -25.48 -2.13 12.69
C LEU A 21 -24.93 -0.83 12.08
N THR A 22 -25.24 0.32 12.69
CA THR A 22 -24.75 1.63 12.24
C THR A 22 -23.25 1.80 12.48
N ALA A 23 -22.72 1.36 13.62
CA ALA A 23 -21.29 1.39 13.90
C ALA A 23 -20.49 0.48 12.95
N THR A 24 -21.02 -0.72 12.63
CA THR A 24 -20.41 -1.62 11.64
C THR A 24 -20.53 -1.08 10.23
N GLY A 25 -21.66 -0.46 9.87
CA GLY A 25 -21.86 0.17 8.57
C GLY A 25 -20.91 1.35 8.35
N TYR A 26 -20.77 2.23 9.35
CA TYR A 26 -19.80 3.32 9.31
C TYR A 26 -18.36 2.81 9.21
N SER A 27 -18.00 1.79 10.00
CA SER A 27 -16.67 1.17 9.93
C SER A 27 -16.40 0.53 8.57
N ALA A 28 -17.41 -0.11 7.97
CA ALA A 28 -17.32 -0.70 6.64
C ALA A 28 -17.11 0.35 5.56
N VAL A 29 -17.85 1.47 5.58
CA VAL A 29 -17.69 2.57 4.62
C VAL A 29 -16.34 3.24 4.77
N LEU A 30 -15.90 3.51 6.00
CA LEU A 30 -14.62 4.16 6.28
C LEU A 30 -13.43 3.27 5.90
N SER A 31 -13.52 1.96 6.16
CA SER A 31 -12.53 0.96 5.76
C SER A 31 -12.50 0.75 4.24
N SER A 32 -13.68 0.73 3.60
CA SER A 32 -13.81 0.55 2.15
C SER A 32 -13.36 1.78 1.35
N GLY A 33 -13.38 2.98 1.94
CA GLY A 33 -13.11 4.24 1.24
C GLY A 33 -11.73 4.28 0.57
N ASN A 34 -10.68 3.81 1.24
CA ASN A 34 -9.33 3.77 0.66
C ASN A 34 -9.23 2.77 -0.51
N TRP A 35 -9.96 1.65 -0.41
CA TRP A 35 -9.97 0.61 -1.46
C TRP A 35 -10.84 1.02 -2.65
N LEU A 36 -11.92 1.75 -2.41
CA LEU A 36 -12.80 2.28 -3.44
C LEU A 36 -12.06 3.28 -4.34
N ILE A 37 -11.26 4.17 -3.75
CA ILE A 37 -10.40 5.11 -4.50
C ILE A 37 -9.38 4.35 -5.37
N ALA A 38 -8.82 3.25 -4.87
CA ALA A 38 -7.90 2.41 -5.64
C ALA A 38 -8.59 1.75 -6.85
N ILE A 39 -9.78 1.16 -6.66
CA ILE A 39 -10.57 0.58 -7.75
C ILE A 39 -10.92 1.66 -8.79
N LEU A 40 -11.40 2.81 -8.32
CA LEU A 40 -11.82 3.91 -9.20
C LEU A 40 -10.64 4.43 -10.02
N SER A 41 -9.45 4.52 -9.40
CA SER A 41 -8.21 4.87 -10.10
C SER A 41 -7.87 3.86 -11.20
N VAL A 42 -7.91 2.56 -10.90
CA VAL A 42 -7.64 1.50 -11.89
C VAL A 42 -8.63 1.56 -13.06
N VAL A 43 -9.92 1.76 -12.78
CA VAL A 43 -10.96 1.88 -13.82
C VAL A 43 -10.70 3.10 -14.70
N VAL A 44 -10.42 4.27 -14.11
CA VAL A 44 -10.12 5.50 -14.87
C VAL A 44 -8.87 5.31 -15.74
N PHE A 45 -7.79 4.76 -15.20
CA PHE A 45 -6.59 4.50 -15.99
C PHE A 45 -6.81 3.44 -17.08
N SER A 46 -7.64 2.42 -16.83
CA SER A 46 -8.01 1.43 -17.84
C SER A 46 -8.79 2.06 -19.00
N LEU A 47 -9.75 2.95 -18.69
CA LEU A 47 -10.50 3.71 -19.71
C LEU A 47 -9.59 4.62 -20.54
N ILE A 48 -8.62 5.29 -19.89
CA ILE A 48 -7.61 6.09 -20.58
C ILE A 48 -6.77 5.18 -21.49
N ALA A 49 -6.35 4.00 -21.00
CA ALA A 49 -5.56 3.06 -21.79
C ALA A 49 -6.29 2.59 -23.06
N VAL A 50 -7.60 2.34 -23.00
CA VAL A 50 -8.44 2.02 -24.18
C VAL A 50 -8.41 3.17 -25.20
N GLY A 51 -8.40 4.42 -24.75
CA GLY A 51 -8.36 5.59 -25.64
C GLY A 51 -7.04 5.77 -26.41
N PHE A 52 -5.91 5.31 -25.84
CA PHE A 52 -4.59 5.39 -26.47
C PHE A 52 -4.17 4.10 -27.20
N ALA A 53 -4.78 2.97 -26.85
CA ALA A 53 -4.45 1.65 -27.38
C ALA A 53 -5.26 1.31 -28.64
N LYS A 54 -4.58 1.12 -29.78
CA LYS A 54 -5.20 0.52 -30.97
C LYS A 54 -5.47 -0.98 -30.83
N ASP A 55 -4.81 -1.65 -29.86
CA ASP A 55 -4.93 -3.08 -29.61
C ASP A 55 -5.83 -3.35 -28.38
N PRO A 56 -6.92 -4.13 -28.52
CA PRO A 56 -7.83 -4.46 -27.43
C PRO A 56 -7.20 -5.25 -26.27
N LYS A 57 -5.98 -5.80 -26.42
CA LYS A 57 -5.29 -6.55 -25.35
C LYS A 57 -4.57 -5.67 -24.33
N ILE A 58 -4.33 -4.40 -24.64
CA ILE A 58 -3.54 -3.49 -23.78
C ILE A 58 -4.19 -3.26 -22.39
N PRO A 59 -5.52 -3.07 -22.26
CA PRO A 59 -6.16 -2.91 -20.96
C PRO A 59 -6.00 -4.13 -20.04
N GLU A 60 -6.08 -5.34 -20.59
CA GLU A 60 -5.90 -6.58 -19.83
C GLU A 60 -4.46 -6.69 -19.30
N ILE A 61 -3.47 -6.42 -20.15
CA ILE A 61 -2.06 -6.44 -19.78
C ILE A 61 -1.78 -5.40 -18.68
N TYR A 62 -2.37 -4.21 -18.79
CA TYR A 62 -2.24 -3.15 -17.78
C TYR A 62 -2.82 -3.58 -16.43
N GLN A 63 -4.00 -4.20 -16.42
CA GLN A 63 -4.62 -4.67 -15.18
C GLN A 63 -3.77 -5.76 -14.50
N VAL A 64 -3.24 -6.71 -15.29
CA VAL A 64 -2.32 -7.73 -14.79
C VAL A 64 -1.06 -7.10 -14.20
N TYR A 65 -0.48 -6.12 -14.90
CA TYR A 65 0.71 -5.39 -14.47
C TYR A 65 0.50 -4.71 -13.10
N ILE A 66 -0.58 -3.94 -12.94
CA ILE A 66 -0.87 -3.27 -11.66
C ILE A 66 -1.11 -4.27 -10.56
N THR A 67 -1.87 -5.32 -10.83
CA THR A 67 -2.22 -6.33 -9.82
C THR A 67 -0.96 -6.97 -9.24
N TYR A 68 -0.02 -7.39 -10.10
CA TYR A 68 1.25 -7.93 -9.64
C TYR A 68 2.14 -6.89 -8.97
N ALA A 69 2.16 -5.64 -9.45
CA ALA A 69 2.97 -4.59 -8.85
C ALA A 69 2.51 -4.29 -7.41
N VAL A 70 1.20 -4.14 -7.20
CA VAL A 70 0.62 -3.90 -5.88
C VAL A 70 0.84 -5.12 -4.97
N ALA A 71 0.57 -6.34 -5.46
CA ALA A 71 0.73 -7.56 -4.66
C ALA A 71 2.18 -7.76 -4.19
N LEU A 72 3.16 -7.70 -5.10
CA LEU A 72 4.57 -7.87 -4.75
C LEU A 72 5.06 -6.76 -3.81
N SER A 73 4.66 -5.51 -4.05
CA SER A 73 5.07 -4.39 -3.21
C SER A 73 4.59 -4.55 -1.76
N LEU A 74 3.36 -5.03 -1.55
CA LEU A 74 2.82 -5.29 -0.21
C LEU A 74 3.47 -6.49 0.46
N ILE A 75 3.74 -7.58 -0.28
CA ILE A 75 4.41 -8.77 0.26
C ILE A 75 5.83 -8.42 0.71
N PHE A 76 6.58 -7.67 -0.10
CA PHE A 76 7.97 -7.33 0.23
C PHE A 76 8.10 -6.27 1.31
N SER A 77 7.24 -5.25 1.30
CA SER A 77 7.29 -4.19 2.32
C SER A 77 6.61 -4.59 3.63
N GLY A 78 5.67 -5.55 3.62
CA GLY A 78 4.81 -5.91 4.75
C GLY A 78 5.55 -6.22 6.07
N PRO A 79 6.54 -7.12 6.10
CA PRO A 79 7.29 -7.41 7.33
C PRO A 79 7.96 -6.16 7.91
N LEU A 80 8.56 -5.34 7.03
CA LEU A 80 9.25 -4.13 7.43
C LEU A 80 8.26 -3.07 7.93
N GLN A 81 7.09 -2.93 7.29
CA GLN A 81 6.03 -2.03 7.74
C GLN A 81 5.59 -2.32 9.18
N LEU A 82 5.35 -3.60 9.50
CA LEU A 82 4.91 -4.02 10.84
C LEU A 82 5.99 -3.75 11.89
N MET A 83 7.23 -4.14 11.60
CA MET A 83 8.37 -3.90 12.50
C MET A 83 8.65 -2.41 12.69
N PHE A 84 8.59 -1.63 11.62
CA PHE A 84 8.85 -0.20 11.66
C PHE A 84 7.78 0.55 12.44
N THR A 85 6.50 0.17 12.30
CA THR A 85 5.41 0.73 13.12
C THR A 85 5.69 0.58 14.62
N ARG A 86 6.12 -0.62 15.03
CA ARG A 86 6.47 -0.91 16.43
C ARG A 86 7.70 -0.11 16.88
N PHE A 87 8.73 -0.08 16.05
CA PHE A 87 9.94 0.69 16.33
C PHE A 87 9.65 2.19 16.53
N VAL A 88 8.81 2.79 15.68
CA VAL A 88 8.40 4.19 15.82
C VAL A 88 7.65 4.41 17.14
N ALA A 89 6.72 3.53 17.49
CA ALA A 89 5.99 3.61 18.76
C ALA A 89 6.92 3.53 19.98
N ASP A 90 7.87 2.59 19.99
CA ASP A 90 8.84 2.44 21.08
C ASP A 90 9.73 3.68 21.23
N ARG A 91 10.21 4.25 20.11
CA ARG A 91 11.05 5.46 20.13
C ARG A 91 10.31 6.71 20.53
N LEU A 92 9.03 6.81 20.16
CA LEU A 92 8.17 7.91 20.58
C LEU A 92 7.89 7.83 22.09
N PHE A 93 7.65 6.64 22.62
CA PHE A 93 7.48 6.41 24.06
C PHE A 93 8.75 6.77 24.86
N GLU A 94 9.92 6.40 24.35
CA GLU A 94 11.22 6.76 24.95
C GLU A 94 11.62 8.25 24.77
N LYS A 95 10.79 9.07 24.10
CA LYS A 95 11.09 10.48 23.73
C LYS A 95 12.37 10.65 22.91
N LYS A 96 12.78 9.63 22.13
CA LYS A 96 13.98 9.65 21.26
C LYS A 96 13.59 9.76 19.78
N THR A 97 12.83 10.80 19.44
CA THR A 97 12.32 11.03 18.08
C THR A 97 13.42 11.27 17.05
N GLU A 98 14.57 11.79 17.48
CA GLU A 98 15.75 12.06 16.64
C GLU A 98 16.26 10.80 15.91
N LYS A 99 16.06 9.61 16.49
CA LYS A 99 16.47 8.34 15.87
C LYS A 99 15.49 7.81 14.83
N VAL A 100 14.29 8.38 14.72
CA VAL A 100 13.25 7.86 13.82
C VAL A 100 13.59 8.19 12.36
N LEU A 101 13.97 9.42 12.07
CA LEU A 101 14.21 9.89 10.70
C LEU A 101 15.41 9.19 10.02
N PRO A 102 16.58 9.02 10.67
CA PRO A 102 17.70 8.32 10.06
C PRO A 102 17.41 6.84 9.80
N ASN A 103 16.73 6.17 10.74
CA ASN A 103 16.33 4.77 10.58
C ASN A 103 15.24 4.61 9.51
N PHE A 104 14.36 5.60 9.35
CA PHE A 104 13.40 5.62 8.25
C PHE A 104 14.11 5.62 6.89
N PHE A 105 15.10 6.50 6.68
CA PHE A 105 15.84 6.52 5.42
C PHE A 105 16.56 5.19 5.14
N GLY A 106 17.17 4.58 6.16
CA GLY A 106 17.78 3.25 6.04
C GLY A 106 16.77 2.17 5.66
N ALA A 107 15.63 2.14 6.35
CA ALA A 107 14.54 1.21 6.05
C ALA A 107 13.94 1.45 4.65
N LEU A 108 13.84 2.70 4.21
CA LEU A 108 13.33 3.08 2.90
C LEU A 108 14.26 2.59 1.79
N VAL A 109 15.56 2.88 1.88
CA VAL A 109 16.55 2.39 0.90
C VAL A 109 16.58 0.87 0.86
N LEU A 110 16.56 0.21 2.02
CA LEU A 110 16.54 -1.25 2.09
C LEU A 110 15.27 -1.83 1.43
N SER A 111 14.10 -1.29 1.75
CA SER A 111 12.82 -1.71 1.19
C SER A 111 12.78 -1.55 -0.32
N MET A 112 13.24 -0.40 -0.83
CA MET A 112 13.29 -0.12 -2.26
C MET A 112 14.29 -1.03 -2.98
N PHE A 113 15.46 -1.27 -2.40
CA PHE A 113 16.49 -2.13 -2.99
C PHE A 113 16.05 -3.60 -3.06
N VAL A 114 15.50 -4.12 -1.95
CA VAL A 114 14.95 -5.48 -1.89
C VAL A 114 13.76 -5.64 -2.84
N GLY A 115 12.84 -4.67 -2.83
CA GLY A 115 11.70 -4.63 -3.74
C GLY A 115 12.13 -4.63 -5.21
N PHE A 116 13.08 -3.78 -5.58
CA PHE A 116 13.62 -3.74 -6.95
C PHE A 116 14.24 -5.08 -7.35
N SER A 117 15.15 -5.60 -6.52
CA SER A 117 15.94 -6.80 -6.84
C SER A 117 15.05 -8.05 -6.97
N LEU A 118 14.12 -8.25 -6.03
CA LEU A 118 13.20 -9.40 -6.06
C LEU A 118 12.18 -9.27 -7.20
N SER A 119 11.58 -8.08 -7.38
CA SER A 119 10.63 -7.87 -8.46
C SER A 119 11.25 -8.04 -9.84
N PHE A 120 12.52 -7.65 -10.01
CA PHE A 120 13.22 -7.85 -11.27
C PHE A 120 13.38 -9.33 -11.58
N LEU A 121 13.84 -10.14 -10.63
CA LEU A 121 13.95 -11.59 -10.81
C LEU A 121 12.60 -12.25 -11.13
N ILE A 122 11.54 -11.85 -10.41
CA ILE A 122 10.19 -12.39 -10.62
C ILE A 122 9.62 -11.93 -11.96
N SER A 123 9.90 -10.70 -12.38
CA SER A 123 9.41 -10.12 -13.65
C SER A 123 9.94 -10.89 -14.86
N LEU A 124 11.20 -11.36 -14.80
CA LEU A 124 11.79 -12.20 -15.86
C LEU A 124 11.04 -13.52 -16.04
N TYR A 125 10.44 -14.05 -14.98
CA TYR A 125 9.62 -15.25 -15.03
C TYR A 125 8.16 -14.96 -15.45
N LEU A 126 7.53 -13.95 -14.85
CA LEU A 126 6.12 -13.59 -15.08
C LEU A 126 5.85 -13.07 -16.49
N PHE A 127 6.73 -12.22 -17.02
CA PHE A 127 6.54 -11.52 -18.28
C PHE A 127 7.52 -11.99 -19.35
N LYS A 128 7.71 -13.31 -19.44
CA LYS A 128 8.63 -13.90 -20.41
C LYS A 128 8.24 -13.49 -21.84
N GLY A 129 9.20 -12.95 -22.59
CA GLY A 129 9.00 -12.51 -23.97
C GLY A 129 8.73 -11.01 -24.15
N PHE A 130 8.59 -10.25 -23.05
CA PHE A 130 8.56 -8.80 -23.11
C PHE A 130 9.98 -8.20 -23.21
N PRO A 131 10.11 -6.98 -23.76
CA PRO A 131 11.40 -6.32 -23.89
C PRO A 131 11.98 -5.90 -22.52
N TYR A 132 13.30 -5.76 -22.45
CA TYR A 132 14.03 -5.51 -21.20
C TYR A 132 13.56 -4.27 -20.41
N HIS A 133 13.16 -3.21 -21.12
CA HIS A 133 12.65 -2.00 -20.50
C HIS A 133 11.36 -2.26 -19.68
N TYR A 134 10.50 -3.20 -20.12
CA TYR A 134 9.27 -3.53 -19.40
C TYR A 134 9.56 -4.07 -18.00
N HIS A 135 10.55 -4.96 -17.89
CA HIS A 135 11.00 -5.52 -16.61
C HIS A 135 11.60 -4.46 -15.70
N MET A 136 12.36 -3.51 -16.25
CA MET A 136 12.89 -2.38 -15.49
C MET A 136 11.76 -1.50 -14.93
N VAL A 137 10.83 -1.06 -15.78
CA VAL A 137 9.73 -0.17 -15.34
C VAL A 137 8.88 -0.86 -14.27
N PHE A 138 8.60 -2.16 -14.42
CA PHE A 138 7.89 -2.94 -13.41
C PHE A 138 8.63 -2.95 -12.06
N SER A 139 9.92 -3.24 -12.09
CA SER A 139 10.74 -3.34 -10.88
C SER A 139 10.90 -1.98 -10.18
N PHE A 140 11.06 -0.90 -10.95
CA PHE A 140 11.07 0.46 -10.41
C PHE A 140 9.73 0.84 -9.79
N THR A 141 8.61 0.47 -10.44
CA THR A 141 7.27 0.74 -9.92
C THR A 141 7.09 0.04 -8.57
N VAL A 142 7.43 -1.25 -8.48
CA VAL A 142 7.35 -2.00 -7.21
C VAL A 142 8.24 -1.38 -6.13
N ALA A 143 9.48 -1.03 -6.47
CA ALA A 143 10.40 -0.40 -5.54
C ALA A 143 9.84 0.92 -4.98
N VAL A 144 9.31 1.78 -5.84
CA VAL A 144 8.68 3.05 -5.43
C VAL A 144 7.47 2.78 -4.54
N MET A 145 6.61 1.82 -4.90
CA MET A 145 5.46 1.46 -4.06
C MET A 145 5.90 0.98 -2.68
N CYS A 146 6.93 0.13 -2.57
CA CYS A 146 7.51 -0.30 -1.28
C CYS A 146 7.95 0.90 -0.41
N GLY A 147 8.51 1.95 -1.02
CA GLY A 147 8.87 3.18 -0.32
C GLY A 147 7.66 3.99 0.15
N VAL A 148 6.65 4.14 -0.72
CA VAL A 148 5.39 4.85 -0.39
C VAL A 148 4.65 4.16 0.75
N TRP A 149 4.59 2.83 0.72
CA TRP A 149 4.01 1.99 1.77
C TRP A 149 4.67 2.22 3.12
N LEU A 150 5.99 2.35 3.15
CA LEU A 150 6.75 2.61 4.38
C LEU A 150 6.57 4.06 4.86
N ALA A 151 6.56 5.03 3.94
CA ALA A 151 6.32 6.44 4.25
C ALA A 151 4.93 6.66 4.88
N ASN A 152 3.91 5.97 4.36
CA ASN A 152 2.56 6.04 4.91
C ASN A 152 2.49 5.49 6.35
N VAL A 153 3.25 4.44 6.65
CA VAL A 153 3.38 3.91 8.02
C VAL A 153 4.02 4.95 8.95
N LEU A 154 5.08 5.63 8.52
CA LEU A 154 5.68 6.71 9.31
C LEU A 154 4.68 7.84 9.60
N LEU A 155 4.00 8.32 8.56
CA LEU A 155 3.02 9.42 8.67
C LEU A 155 1.85 9.06 9.58
N THR A 156 1.41 7.80 9.58
CA THR A 156 0.34 7.34 10.48
C THR A 156 0.83 7.06 11.90
N GLY A 157 2.12 6.75 12.08
CA GLY A 157 2.75 6.56 13.39
C GLY A 157 3.12 7.85 14.14
N LEU A 158 3.30 8.96 13.42
CA LEU A 158 3.60 10.29 13.98
C LEU A 158 2.36 11.11 14.35
N LYS A 159 1.15 10.63 13.99
CA LYS A 159 -0.13 11.23 14.40
C LYS A 159 -0.53 10.77 15.79
#